data_AF-A0A847CX17-F1
#
_entry.id   AF-A0A847CX17-F1
#
_cell.length_a   1.000
_cell.length_b   1.000
_cell.length_c   1.000
_cell.angle_alpha   90.00
_cell.angle_beta   90.00
_cell.angle_gamma   90.00
#
_symmetry.space_group_name_H-M   'P 1'
#
loop_
_entity.id
_entity.type
_entity.pdbx_description
1 polymer ?
#
loop_
_entity_poly.entity_id
_entity_poly.type
_entity_poly.pdbx_seq_one_letter_code
_entity_poly.pdbx_strand_id
1 'polypeptide(L)' 'VGGSDSPELKKGKTFVRKEEKVGRNDPCPCGSGKKYKKCCGA' A
#
# COMPACT_ATOMS: atom_id res chain seq x y z
N VAL A 1 35.47 -15.10 25.80
CA VAL A 1 34.01 -14.81 25.86
C VAL A 1 33.58 -14.34 24.47
N GLY A 2 33.08 -15.26 23.64
CA GLY A 2 32.64 -14.97 22.28
C GLY A 2 31.16 -14.63 22.29
N GLY A 3 30.79 -13.46 21.78
CA GLY A 3 29.42 -12.94 21.78
C GLY A 3 28.53 -13.75 20.83
N SER A 4 27.53 -14.40 21.43
CA SER A 4 26.53 -15.19 20.72
C SER A 4 25.43 -14.31 20.14
N ASP A 5 25.19 -14.52 18.85
CA ASP A 5 23.91 -14.56 18.14
C ASP A 5 23.04 -13.29 17.98
N SER A 6 23.10 -12.79 16.74
CA SER A 6 21.99 -12.47 15.81
C SER A 6 20.68 -11.85 16.35
N PRO A 7 20.23 -10.68 15.81
CA PRO A 7 18.94 -10.10 16.16
C PRO A 7 17.79 -10.89 15.53
N GLU A 8 16.97 -11.53 16.37
CA GLU A 8 15.67 -12.10 15.98
C GLU A 8 14.74 -11.03 15.39
N LEU A 9 14.54 -11.12 14.08
CA LEU A 9 13.59 -10.33 13.31
C LEU A 9 12.16 -10.66 13.75
N LYS A 10 11.57 -9.79 14.57
CA LYS A 10 10.13 -9.79 14.89
C LYS A 10 9.33 -9.71 13.59
N LYS A 11 8.73 -10.84 13.21
CA LYS A 11 7.89 -10.99 12.01
C LYS A 11 6.60 -10.17 12.16
N GLY A 12 6.67 -8.90 11.78
CA GLY A 12 5.51 -8.02 11.67
C GLY A 12 4.55 -8.57 10.64
N LYS A 13 3.31 -8.85 11.05
CA LYS A 13 2.24 -9.24 10.11
C LYS A 13 1.94 -8.02 9.24
N THR A 14 2.46 -8.01 8.02
CA THR A 14 2.14 -6.96 7.05
C THR A 14 0.69 -7.13 6.63
N PHE A 15 -0.16 -6.19 7.03
CA PHE A 15 -1.55 -6.17 6.59
C PHE A 15 -1.58 -5.94 5.08
N VAL A 16 -1.98 -6.95 4.33
CA VAL A 16 -2.22 -6.82 2.88
C VAL A 16 -3.51 -6.02 2.73
N ARG A 17 -3.40 -4.78 2.25
CA ARG A 17 -4.58 -4.00 1.84
C ARG A 17 -5.28 -4.78 0.73
N LYS A 18 -6.49 -5.25 1.01
CA LYS A 18 -7.39 -5.91 0.04
C LYS A 18 -8.09 -4.90 -0.88
N GLU A 19 -7.74 -3.62 -0.79
CA GLU A 19 -8.22 -2.60 -1.71
C GLU A 19 -7.50 -2.76 -3.05
N GLU A 20 -8.29 -2.88 -4.13
CA GLU A 20 -7.75 -2.76 -5.48
C GLU A 20 -7.04 -1.41 -5.59
N LYS A 21 -5.75 -1.45 -5.94
CA LYS A 21 -4.97 -0.24 -6.17
C LYS A 21 -5.51 0.43 -7.42
N VAL A 22 -6.41 1.40 -7.25
CA VAL A 22 -6.89 2.19 -8.38
C VAL A 22 -5.71 2.91 -9.02
N GLY A 23 -5.47 2.66 -10.29
CA GLY A 23 -4.37 3.27 -11.02
C GLY A 23 -4.65 4.76 -11.23
N ARG A 24 -3.58 5.57 -11.29
CA ARG A 24 -3.71 7.03 -11.51
C ARG A 24 -4.52 7.39 -12.76
N ASN A 25 -4.50 6.54 -13.79
CA ASN A 25 -5.20 6.80 -15.05
C ASN A 25 -6.62 6.18 -15.12
N ASP A 26 -6.98 5.33 -14.16
CA ASP A 26 -8.30 4.67 -14.12
C ASP A 26 -9.42 5.67 -13.80
N PRO A 27 -10.67 5.37 -14.16
CA PRO A 27 -11.81 6.17 -13.74
C PRO A 27 -11.90 6.28 -12.20
N CYS A 28 -12.23 7.47 -11.70
CA CYS A 28 -12.37 7.70 -10.26
C CYS A 28 -13.53 6.87 -9.70
N PRO A 29 -13.34 6.10 -8.61
CA PRO A 29 -14.41 5.33 -7.98
C PRO A 29 -15.46 6.22 -7.31
N CYS A 30 -15.20 7.53 -7.20
CA CYS A 30 -16.12 8.55 -6.71
C CYS A 30 -17.27 8.90 -7.68
N GLY A 31 -17.31 8.31 -8.88
CA GLY A 31 -18.39 8.55 -9.85
C GLY A 31 -18.31 9.88 -10.60
N SER A 32 -17.20 10.62 -10.48
CA SER A 32 -17.03 11.94 -11.11
C SER A 32 -16.81 11.90 -12.62
N GLY A 33 -16.63 10.71 -13.21
CA GLY A 33 -16.27 10.53 -14.62
C GLY A 33 -14.84 10.98 -14.99
N LYS A 34 -14.07 11.52 -14.03
CA LYS A 34 -12.68 11.95 -14.22
C LYS A 34 -11.71 10.81 -13.91
N LYS A 35 -10.51 10.85 -14.50
CA LYS A 35 -9.40 9.95 -14.12
C LYS A 35 -9.03 10.16 -12.64
N TYR A 36 -8.63 9.10 -11.94
CA TYR A 36 -8.30 9.15 -10.52
C TYR A 36 -7.28 10.26 -10.20
N LYS A 37 -6.20 10.38 -10.98
CA LYS A 37 -5.18 11.45 -10.84
C LYS A 37 -5.68 12.88 -11.01
N LYS A 38 -6.88 13.08 -11.57
CA LYS A 38 -7.51 14.40 -11.79
C LYS A 38 -8.72 14.61 -10.86
N CYS A 39 -8.90 13.72 -9.88
CA CYS A 39 -10.02 13.75 -8.95
C CYS A 39 -9.53 13.41 -7.53
N CYS A 40 -9.81 12.21 -7.01
CA CYS A 40 -9.42 11.82 -5.65
C CYS A 40 -7.94 11.47 -5.46
N GLY A 41 -7.19 11.27 -6.56
CA GLY A 41 -5.75 11.03 -6.56
C GLY A 41 -4.90 12.27 -6.89
N ALA A 42 -5.50 13.46 -6.77
CA ALA A 42 -4.80 14.74 -6.79
C ALA A 42 -4.07 14.96 -5.46
#